data_AF-A0A1Q7Y1Q8-F1
#
_entry.id   AF-A0A1Q7Y1Q8-F1
#
_cell.length_a   1.000
_cell.length_b   1.000
_cell.length_c   1.000
_cell.angle_alpha   90.00
_cell.angle_beta   90.00
_cell.angle_gamma   90.00
#
_symmetry.space_group_name_H-M   'P 1'
#
loop_
_entity.id
_entity.type
_entity.pdbx_description
1 polymer ?
#
loop_
_entity_poly.entity_id
_entity_poly.type
_entity_poly.pdbx_seq_one_letter_code
_entity_poly.pdbx_strand_id
1 'polypeptide(L)'
;MNEPPLLRGRARYERVMEGWVDNTHVDAFTHTVSLSDDDRAVEVAVVALPSPTYEIRHARCRALAGGVAPTVVEGVSRLTGTPMVGGLTGRVAVATGAGEGAALVLDAVIEIARLARQVAKFPRARAARAAGGDAWECWQLDTTGWVDLPNSCFTYSDAGRALFETRSVATSMQPELYSPRPGQRRVFERRKVARLERVDDRLRLFHSMHDNVHGFEVTYEIDLASGTIVSAEHLTPRLPYMGICTEPQRKISAMLGETVDGALRKRVQAHLGGPAGCAQLYDLTADLLKLLS
;
A
#
# COMPACT_ATOMS: atom_id res chain seq x y z
N MET A 1 10.09 18.70 18.27
CA MET A 1 10.34 17.32 17.76
C MET A 1 11.79 17.21 17.31
N ASN A 2 12.48 16.07 17.52
CA ASN A 2 13.85 15.88 17.01
C ASN A 2 13.82 15.70 15.50
N GLU A 3 14.80 16.28 14.79
CA GLU A 3 14.93 16.19 13.33
C GLU A 3 14.84 14.72 12.84
N PRO A 4 13.97 14.41 11.85
CA PRO A 4 13.91 13.08 11.26
C PRO A 4 15.28 12.61 10.78
N PRO A 5 15.72 11.38 11.08
CA PRO A 5 17.05 10.89 10.70
C PRO A 5 17.33 11.02 9.19
N LEU A 6 16.30 10.84 8.36
CA LEU A 6 16.39 10.94 6.90
C LEU A 6 16.63 12.37 6.37
N LEU A 7 16.42 13.40 7.20
CA LEU A 7 16.70 14.79 6.84
C LEU A 7 18.03 15.32 7.40
N ARG A 8 18.80 14.51 8.13
CA ARG A 8 20.09 14.97 8.67
C ARG A 8 21.01 15.40 7.55
N GLY A 9 21.38 16.68 7.55
CA GLY A 9 22.25 17.28 6.54
C GLY A 9 21.60 17.54 5.19
N ARG A 10 20.26 17.45 5.05
CA ARG A 10 19.53 17.74 3.80
C ARG A 10 18.20 18.44 4.06
N ALA A 11 17.74 19.24 3.09
CA ALA A 11 16.46 19.95 3.20
C ALA A 11 15.25 19.08 2.80
N ARG A 12 15.49 18.01 2.03
CA ARG A 12 14.46 17.13 1.48
C ARG A 12 14.94 15.69 1.46
N TYR A 13 14.00 14.77 1.60
CA TYR A 13 14.14 13.34 1.33
C TYR A 13 12.99 12.89 0.41
N GLU A 14 13.28 12.04 -0.57
CA GLU A 14 12.26 11.40 -1.40
C GLU A 14 12.46 9.88 -1.47
N ARG A 15 11.33 9.16 -1.48
CA ARG A 15 11.26 7.74 -1.78
C ARG A 15 10.23 7.50 -2.88
N VAL A 16 10.61 6.73 -3.89
CA VAL A 16 9.77 6.34 -5.02
C VAL A 16 9.62 4.82 -5.01
N MET A 17 8.38 4.34 -5.15
CA MET A 17 8.05 2.94 -5.32
C MET A 17 7.38 2.73 -6.67
N GLU A 18 7.82 1.73 -7.41
CA GLU A 18 7.13 1.20 -8.58
C GLU A 18 6.86 -0.29 -8.36
N GLY A 19 5.60 -0.68 -8.45
CA GLY A 19 5.15 -2.04 -8.19
C GLY A 19 4.26 -2.55 -9.29
N TRP A 20 4.40 -3.81 -9.68
CA TRP A 20 3.53 -4.43 -10.67
C TRP A 20 3.30 -5.92 -10.45
N VAL A 21 2.24 -6.44 -11.07
CA VAL A 21 1.84 -7.84 -11.01
C VAL A 21 1.79 -8.44 -12.41
N ASP A 22 2.46 -9.57 -12.60
CA ASP A 22 2.45 -10.35 -13.85
C ASP A 22 1.72 -11.70 -13.65
N ASN A 23 0.94 -12.10 -14.65
CA ASN A 23 0.26 -13.39 -14.73
C ASN A 23 1.03 -14.39 -15.59
N THR A 24 2.27 -14.66 -15.21
CA THR A 24 3.20 -15.53 -15.96
C THR A 24 3.16 -17.00 -15.52
N HIS A 25 2.46 -17.32 -14.44
CA HIS A 25 2.32 -18.68 -13.92
C HIS A 25 0.86 -19.12 -14.01
N VAL A 26 0.63 -20.43 -14.13
CA VAL A 26 -0.71 -21.02 -14.23
C VAL A 26 -1.57 -20.65 -13.01
N ASP A 27 -1.03 -20.84 -11.82
CA ASP A 27 -1.72 -20.79 -10.53
C ASP A 27 -1.16 -19.74 -9.56
N ALA A 28 -0.10 -19.03 -9.95
CA ALA A 28 0.54 -17.99 -9.16
C ALA A 28 0.65 -16.67 -9.93
N PHE A 29 1.03 -15.61 -9.22
CA PHE A 29 1.42 -14.31 -9.78
C PHE A 29 2.86 -13.98 -9.43
N THR A 30 3.53 -13.25 -10.31
CA THR A 30 4.80 -12.59 -9.99
C THR A 30 4.50 -11.16 -9.57
N HIS A 31 4.94 -10.76 -8.39
CA HIS A 31 4.80 -9.43 -7.84
C HIS A 31 6.20 -8.83 -7.79
N THR A 32 6.40 -7.67 -8.40
CA THR A 32 7.69 -6.99 -8.38
C THR A 32 7.51 -5.60 -7.78
N VAL A 33 8.42 -5.21 -6.91
CA VAL A 33 8.51 -3.87 -6.35
C VAL A 33 9.95 -3.39 -6.53
N SER A 34 10.11 -2.27 -7.23
CA SER A 34 11.31 -1.45 -7.19
C SER A 34 11.07 -0.31 -6.20
N LEU A 35 12.01 -0.13 -5.27
CA LEU A 35 11.96 0.91 -4.25
C LEU A 35 13.29 1.63 -4.22
N SER A 36 13.26 2.94 -4.41
CA SER A 36 14.44 3.80 -4.38
C SER A 36 14.21 5.00 -3.49
N ASP A 37 15.23 5.40 -2.76
CA ASP A 37 15.32 6.71 -2.13
C ASP A 37 16.64 7.38 -2.49
N ASP A 38 16.90 8.55 -1.91
CA ASP A 38 18.10 9.33 -2.16
C ASP A 38 19.42 8.57 -1.90
N ASP A 39 19.40 7.52 -1.06
CA ASP A 39 20.60 6.82 -0.62
C ASP A 39 20.76 5.43 -1.25
N ARG A 40 19.64 4.75 -1.57
CA ARG A 40 19.61 3.32 -1.90
C ARG A 40 18.50 2.98 -2.89
N ALA A 41 18.68 1.89 -3.63
CA ALA A 41 17.64 1.32 -4.47
C ALA A 41 17.67 -0.21 -4.47
N VAL A 42 16.50 -0.84 -4.43
CA VAL A 42 16.30 -2.30 -4.49
C VAL A 42 15.18 -2.68 -5.46
N GLU A 43 15.26 -3.90 -6.00
CA GLU A 43 14.14 -4.59 -6.64
C GLU A 43 13.89 -5.90 -5.91
N VAL A 44 12.66 -6.13 -5.47
CA VAL A 44 12.21 -7.39 -4.89
C VAL A 44 11.15 -7.99 -5.81
N ALA A 45 11.30 -9.28 -6.13
CA ALA A 45 10.31 -10.03 -6.90
C ALA A 45 9.90 -11.29 -6.16
N VAL A 46 8.59 -11.53 -6.08
CA VAL A 46 7.97 -12.65 -5.36
C VAL A 46 6.95 -13.35 -6.25
N VAL A 47 7.14 -14.65 -6.45
CA VAL A 47 6.10 -15.52 -7.03
C VAL A 47 5.27 -16.06 -5.87
N ALA A 48 3.96 -15.79 -5.87
CA ALA A 48 3.08 -16.24 -4.80
C ALA A 48 1.73 -16.75 -5.30
N LEU A 49 1.16 -17.67 -4.53
CA LEU A 49 -0.23 -18.10 -4.70
C LEU A 49 -1.19 -16.93 -4.42
N PRO A 50 -2.33 -16.83 -5.13
CA PRO A 50 -3.36 -15.84 -4.82
C PRO A 50 -4.06 -16.17 -3.48
N SER A 51 -5.04 -15.34 -3.13
CA SER A 51 -5.97 -15.62 -2.03
C SER A 51 -6.57 -17.03 -2.15
N PRO A 52 -6.78 -17.75 -1.03
CA PRO A 52 -6.57 -17.32 0.35
C PRO A 52 -5.17 -17.59 0.90
N THR A 53 -4.33 -18.36 0.19
CA THR A 53 -3.10 -18.90 0.78
C THR A 53 -2.00 -17.85 0.88
N TYR A 54 -1.82 -17.04 -0.16
CA TYR A 54 -0.76 -16.02 -0.24
C TYR A 54 0.67 -16.56 0.01
N GLU A 55 0.90 -17.86 -0.23
CA GLU A 55 2.20 -18.50 0.00
C GLU A 55 3.22 -18.07 -1.05
N ILE A 56 4.40 -17.66 -0.58
CA ILE A 56 5.56 -17.34 -1.40
C ILE A 56 6.18 -18.63 -1.90
N ARG A 57 6.18 -18.84 -3.22
CA ARG A 57 6.87 -19.95 -3.88
C ARG A 57 8.32 -19.65 -4.19
N HIS A 58 8.60 -18.39 -4.49
CA HIS A 58 9.94 -17.92 -4.80
C HIS A 58 10.04 -16.46 -4.44
N ALA A 59 11.17 -16.04 -3.88
CA ALA A 59 11.46 -14.65 -3.60
C ALA A 59 12.91 -14.36 -3.96
N ARG A 60 13.14 -13.22 -4.60
CA ARG A 60 14.47 -12.71 -4.94
C ARG A 60 14.54 -11.21 -4.68
N CYS A 61 15.72 -10.75 -4.33
CA CYS A 61 16.04 -9.34 -4.16
C CYS A 61 17.28 -9.00 -4.98
N ARG A 62 17.38 -7.75 -5.43
CA ARG A 62 18.56 -7.17 -6.08
C ARG A 62 18.80 -5.79 -5.48
N ALA A 63 20.04 -5.52 -5.08
CA ALA A 63 20.50 -4.16 -4.88
C ALA A 63 20.71 -3.50 -6.25
N LEU A 64 20.19 -2.30 -6.43
CA LEU A 64 20.29 -1.53 -7.68
C LEU A 64 21.26 -0.35 -7.52
N ALA A 65 21.24 0.31 -6.36
CA ALA A 65 22.13 1.43 -6.03
C ALA A 65 22.30 1.55 -4.51
N GLY A 66 23.39 2.21 -4.09
CA GLY A 66 23.69 2.49 -2.68
C GLY A 66 24.10 1.26 -1.86
N GLY A 67 24.23 1.48 -0.55
CA GLY A 67 24.63 0.44 0.40
C GLY A 67 23.46 -0.48 0.77
N VAL A 68 23.47 -1.71 0.28
CA VAL A 68 22.56 -2.78 0.71
C VAL A 68 23.39 -4.02 0.97
N ALA A 69 23.36 -4.52 2.21
CA ALA A 69 24.20 -5.63 2.61
C ALA A 69 23.85 -6.91 1.81
N PRO A 70 24.84 -7.68 1.31
CA PRO A 70 24.56 -8.93 0.58
C PRO A 70 23.70 -9.91 1.37
N THR A 71 23.91 -9.99 2.69
CA THR A 71 23.11 -10.85 3.59
C THR A 71 21.64 -10.45 3.66
N VAL A 72 21.31 -9.15 3.50
CA VAL A 72 19.93 -8.66 3.40
C VAL A 72 19.30 -9.14 2.08
N VAL A 73 20.04 -9.01 0.97
CA VAL A 73 19.58 -9.44 -0.37
C VAL A 73 19.33 -10.94 -0.41
N GLU A 74 20.28 -11.74 0.08
CA GLU A 74 20.20 -13.20 0.14
C GLU A 74 19.08 -13.67 1.08
N GLY A 75 18.88 -12.94 2.19
CA GLY A 75 17.86 -13.23 3.20
C GLY A 75 16.44 -13.32 2.63
N VAL A 76 16.12 -12.52 1.61
CA VAL A 76 14.80 -12.54 0.95
C VAL A 76 14.44 -13.90 0.39
N SER A 77 15.41 -14.68 -0.11
CA SER A 77 15.14 -16.02 -0.65
C SER A 77 14.57 -17.00 0.39
N ARG A 78 14.87 -16.77 1.68
CA ARG A 78 14.41 -17.57 2.82
C ARG A 78 12.93 -17.37 3.15
N LEU A 79 12.26 -16.42 2.49
CA LEU A 79 10.81 -16.24 2.62
C LEU A 79 10.00 -17.29 1.83
N THR A 80 10.64 -18.12 1.03
CA THR A 80 9.98 -19.24 0.35
C THR A 80 9.25 -20.15 1.36
N GLY A 81 8.01 -20.52 1.07
CA GLY A 81 7.11 -21.27 1.96
C GLY A 81 6.39 -20.41 3.00
N THR A 82 6.63 -19.09 3.03
CA THR A 82 5.97 -18.19 3.98
C THR A 82 4.70 -17.57 3.38
N PRO A 83 3.58 -17.51 4.11
CA PRO A 83 2.39 -16.77 3.67
C PRO A 83 2.51 -15.26 3.93
N MET A 84 2.03 -14.45 2.96
CA MET A 84 1.98 -12.97 3.06
C MET A 84 0.76 -12.46 3.84
N VAL A 85 0.61 -12.97 5.06
CA VAL A 85 -0.46 -12.65 6.02
C VAL A 85 0.13 -12.11 7.33
N GLY A 86 -0.68 -12.02 8.39
CA GLY A 86 -0.25 -11.61 9.73
C GLY A 86 1.12 -12.17 10.15
N GLY A 87 1.95 -11.32 10.75
CA GLY A 87 3.32 -11.65 11.16
C GLY A 87 4.39 -11.57 10.06
N LEU A 88 4.04 -11.18 8.81
CA LEU A 88 5.00 -11.06 7.70
C LEU A 88 6.19 -10.14 8.06
N THR A 89 5.93 -8.97 8.64
CA THR A 89 6.98 -8.01 9.05
C THR A 89 8.06 -8.67 9.91
N GLY A 90 7.66 -9.47 10.91
CA GLY A 90 8.60 -10.17 11.79
C GLY A 90 9.39 -11.25 11.05
N ARG A 91 8.73 -12.02 10.16
CA ARG A 91 9.40 -13.04 9.35
C ARG A 91 10.43 -12.43 8.40
N VAL A 92 10.11 -11.30 7.79
CA VAL A 92 11.05 -10.56 6.93
C VAL A 92 12.23 -10.04 7.75
N ALA A 93 11.98 -9.41 8.90
CA ALA A 93 13.05 -8.93 9.78
C ALA A 93 13.99 -10.06 10.24
N VAL A 94 13.45 -11.25 10.54
CA VAL A 94 14.27 -12.43 10.85
C VAL A 94 15.08 -12.90 9.64
N ALA A 95 14.47 -12.93 8.46
CA ALA A 95 15.11 -13.40 7.24
C ALA A 95 16.24 -12.47 6.77
N THR A 96 16.06 -11.15 6.87
CA THR A 96 16.99 -10.13 6.38
C THR A 96 17.94 -9.58 7.45
N GLY A 97 17.64 -9.80 8.74
CA GLY A 97 18.38 -9.21 9.85
C GLY A 97 18.25 -7.68 9.90
N ALA A 98 19.23 -7.03 10.54
CA ALA A 98 19.31 -5.58 10.74
C ALA A 98 20.45 -4.92 9.93
N GLY A 99 20.90 -5.57 8.85
CA GLY A 99 21.96 -5.05 7.99
C GLY A 99 21.54 -3.78 7.24
N GLU A 100 22.53 -3.11 6.64
CA GLU A 100 22.27 -1.93 5.81
C GLU A 100 21.26 -2.24 4.68
N GLY A 101 20.24 -1.40 4.54
CA GLY A 101 19.16 -1.59 3.56
C GLY A 101 18.04 -2.54 4.01
N ALA A 102 18.10 -3.17 5.19
CA ALA A 102 17.07 -4.09 5.66
C ALA A 102 15.68 -3.45 5.77
N ALA A 103 15.59 -2.21 6.26
CA ALA A 103 14.33 -1.48 6.34
C ALA A 103 13.71 -1.21 4.96
N LEU A 104 14.54 -0.88 3.96
CA LEU A 104 14.09 -0.64 2.59
C LEU A 104 13.55 -1.94 1.95
N VAL A 105 14.25 -3.05 2.15
CA VAL A 105 13.79 -4.37 1.68
C VAL A 105 12.51 -4.81 2.39
N LEU A 106 12.39 -4.55 3.70
CA LEU A 106 11.17 -4.80 4.45
C LEU A 106 9.98 -4.04 3.85
N ASP A 107 10.12 -2.74 3.61
CA ASP A 107 9.06 -1.94 3.00
C ASP A 107 8.69 -2.45 1.60
N ALA A 108 9.67 -2.85 0.78
CA ALA A 108 9.41 -3.46 -0.53
C ALA A 108 8.60 -4.77 -0.43
N VAL A 109 8.89 -5.63 0.54
CA VAL A 109 8.12 -6.88 0.75
C VAL A 109 6.70 -6.59 1.28
N ILE A 110 6.53 -5.55 2.11
CA ILE A 110 5.19 -5.12 2.55
C ILE A 110 4.38 -4.60 1.36
N GLU A 111 4.99 -3.86 0.44
CA GLU A 111 4.32 -3.44 -0.79
C GLU A 111 3.94 -4.64 -1.67
N ILE A 112 4.81 -5.65 -1.80
CA ILE A 112 4.47 -6.91 -2.48
C ILE A 112 3.21 -7.55 -1.88
N ALA A 113 3.11 -7.61 -0.54
CA ALA A 113 1.92 -8.13 0.12
C ALA A 113 0.68 -7.28 -0.18
N ARG A 114 0.81 -5.95 -0.27
CA ARG A 114 -0.28 -5.05 -0.67
C ARG A 114 -0.70 -5.26 -2.14
N LEU A 115 0.26 -5.52 -3.05
CA LEU A 115 0.00 -5.83 -4.46
C LEU A 115 -0.72 -7.18 -4.64
N ALA A 116 -0.38 -8.18 -3.83
CA ALA A 116 -1.00 -9.52 -3.87
C ALA A 116 -2.52 -9.49 -3.60
N ARG A 117 -3.04 -8.37 -3.07
CA ARG A 117 -4.47 -8.12 -2.80
C ARG A 117 -5.14 -7.25 -3.88
N GLN A 118 -4.55 -7.16 -5.07
CA GLN A 118 -5.08 -6.34 -6.17
C GLN A 118 -5.48 -7.17 -7.40
N VAL A 119 -5.05 -8.44 -7.49
CA VAL A 119 -5.33 -9.32 -8.62
C VAL A 119 -5.82 -10.69 -8.13
N ALA A 120 -6.77 -11.29 -8.84
CA ALA A 120 -7.32 -12.62 -8.58
C ALA A 120 -7.27 -13.51 -9.83
N LYS A 121 -7.53 -14.82 -9.66
CA LYS A 121 -7.60 -15.82 -10.75
C LYS A 121 -8.97 -16.50 -10.82
N PHE A 122 -10.02 -15.73 -11.06
CA PHE A 122 -11.35 -16.29 -11.28
C PHE A 122 -11.51 -16.91 -12.67
N PRO A 123 -12.47 -17.85 -12.82
CA PRO A 123 -12.95 -18.25 -14.14
C PRO A 123 -13.39 -17.03 -14.95
N ARG A 124 -13.06 -17.00 -16.25
CA ARG A 124 -13.32 -15.84 -17.11
C ARG A 124 -14.79 -15.45 -17.18
N ALA A 125 -15.70 -16.43 -17.20
CA ALA A 125 -17.14 -16.18 -17.17
C ALA A 125 -17.59 -15.45 -15.90
N ARG A 126 -16.92 -15.70 -14.76
CA ARG A 126 -17.20 -15.00 -13.51
C ARG A 126 -16.68 -13.57 -13.53
N ALA A 127 -15.44 -13.37 -13.99
CA ALA A 127 -14.85 -12.03 -14.12
C ALA A 127 -15.59 -11.14 -15.14
N ALA A 128 -16.21 -11.73 -16.16
CA ALA A 128 -17.02 -11.01 -17.14
C ALA A 128 -18.23 -10.29 -16.53
N ARG A 129 -18.64 -10.63 -15.30
CA ARG A 129 -19.67 -9.89 -14.56
C ARG A 129 -19.25 -8.46 -14.20
N ALA A 130 -17.95 -8.20 -14.06
CA ALA A 130 -17.42 -6.85 -13.93
C ALA A 130 -17.40 -6.08 -15.26
N ALA A 131 -17.66 -6.73 -16.39
CA ALA A 131 -17.65 -6.07 -17.69
C ALA A 131 -18.84 -5.11 -17.76
N GLY A 132 -18.59 -3.87 -18.18
CA GLY A 132 -19.61 -2.82 -18.22
C GLY A 132 -19.63 -1.88 -17.01
N GLY A 133 -18.78 -2.11 -16.01
CA GLY A 133 -18.59 -1.17 -14.89
C GLY A 133 -19.70 -1.23 -13.84
N ASP A 134 -20.38 -2.37 -13.68
CA ASP A 134 -21.29 -2.58 -12.56
C ASP A 134 -20.49 -2.68 -11.26
N ALA A 135 -20.63 -1.65 -10.43
CA ALA A 135 -19.92 -1.52 -9.17
C ALA A 135 -20.35 -2.59 -8.14
N TRP A 136 -21.60 -3.04 -8.15
CA TRP A 136 -22.06 -4.06 -7.23
C TRP A 136 -21.48 -5.43 -7.58
N GLU A 137 -21.46 -5.75 -8.88
CA GLU A 137 -20.82 -6.96 -9.38
C GLU A 137 -19.33 -7.01 -9.07
N CYS A 138 -18.62 -5.89 -9.25
CA CYS A 138 -17.21 -5.76 -8.85
C CYS A 138 -17.04 -5.99 -7.34
N TRP A 139 -17.89 -5.39 -6.49
CA TRP A 139 -17.81 -5.55 -5.04
C TRP A 139 -18.03 -7.01 -4.59
N GLN A 140 -18.94 -7.73 -5.25
CA GLN A 140 -19.14 -9.16 -4.99
C GLN A 140 -17.93 -10.00 -5.41
N LEU A 141 -17.29 -9.65 -6.52
CA LEU A 141 -16.05 -10.29 -6.94
C LEU A 141 -14.92 -10.01 -5.95
N ASP A 142 -14.79 -8.78 -5.47
CA ASP A 142 -13.78 -8.40 -4.48
C ASP A 142 -13.91 -9.25 -3.21
N THR A 143 -15.10 -9.26 -2.62
CA THR A 143 -15.35 -9.98 -1.36
C THR A 143 -15.32 -11.51 -1.50
N THR A 144 -15.40 -12.04 -2.73
CA THR A 144 -15.12 -13.46 -2.99
C THR A 144 -13.63 -13.70 -3.26
N GLY A 145 -12.95 -12.76 -3.91
CA GLY A 145 -11.61 -12.95 -4.48
C GLY A 145 -10.51 -12.75 -3.47
N TRP A 146 -10.78 -11.95 -2.44
CA TRP A 146 -9.86 -11.65 -1.37
C TRP A 146 -10.53 -11.88 -0.02
N VAL A 147 -10.18 -13.00 0.62
CA VAL A 147 -10.78 -13.48 1.87
C VAL A 147 -10.65 -12.49 3.03
N ASP A 148 -9.67 -11.59 2.96
CA ASP A 148 -9.33 -10.62 4.00
C ASP A 148 -9.95 -9.23 3.80
N LEU A 149 -10.75 -9.03 2.75
CA LEU A 149 -11.43 -7.75 2.52
C LEU A 149 -12.62 -7.43 3.44
N PRO A 150 -13.46 -8.38 3.87
CA PRO A 150 -14.58 -8.06 4.76
C PRO A 150 -14.12 -7.28 6.01
N ASN A 151 -14.75 -6.13 6.27
CA ASN A 151 -14.42 -5.19 7.35
C ASN A 151 -12.99 -4.59 7.33
N SER A 152 -12.23 -4.77 6.24
CA SER A 152 -10.89 -4.16 6.09
C SER A 152 -10.94 -2.64 5.93
N CYS A 153 -12.00 -2.12 5.32
CA CYS A 153 -12.28 -0.69 5.18
C CYS A 153 -13.79 -0.42 5.10
N PHE A 154 -14.19 0.84 5.11
CA PHE A 154 -15.59 1.27 5.10
C PHE A 154 -16.41 0.63 3.97
N THR A 155 -15.90 0.60 2.75
CA THR A 155 -16.63 0.04 1.60
C THR A 155 -16.94 -1.45 1.74
N TYR A 156 -16.14 -2.20 2.50
CA TYR A 156 -16.35 -3.62 2.77
C TYR A 156 -16.95 -3.89 4.16
N SER A 157 -17.45 -2.85 4.84
CA SER A 157 -18.27 -2.99 6.05
C SER A 157 -19.75 -3.16 5.68
N ASP A 158 -20.57 -3.60 6.63
CA ASP A 158 -22.03 -3.66 6.44
C ASP A 158 -22.62 -2.29 6.09
N ALA A 159 -22.11 -1.22 6.70
CA ALA A 159 -22.55 0.14 6.43
C ALA A 159 -22.21 0.59 5.00
N GLY A 160 -21.00 0.29 4.51
CA GLY A 160 -20.61 0.60 3.13
C GLY A 160 -21.37 -0.24 2.12
N ARG A 161 -21.57 -1.54 2.40
CA ARG A 161 -22.35 -2.46 1.57
C ARG A 161 -23.78 -1.94 1.35
N ALA A 162 -24.46 -1.50 2.41
CA ALA A 162 -25.84 -1.02 2.31
C ALA A 162 -26.01 0.18 1.36
N LEU A 163 -24.95 0.96 1.12
CA LEU A 163 -25.01 2.12 0.23
C LEU A 163 -25.11 1.75 -1.26
N PHE A 164 -24.76 0.52 -1.66
CA PHE A 164 -24.97 0.07 -3.05
C PHE A 164 -26.45 0.01 -3.43
N GLU A 165 -27.36 -0.15 -2.47
CA GLU A 165 -28.81 -0.20 -2.72
C GLU A 165 -29.41 1.19 -2.97
N THR A 166 -28.73 2.26 -2.53
CA THR A 166 -29.30 3.61 -2.45
C THR A 166 -28.53 4.66 -3.25
N ARG A 167 -27.34 4.34 -3.76
CA ARG A 167 -26.47 5.29 -4.47
C ARG A 167 -26.08 4.79 -5.85
N SER A 168 -25.95 5.73 -6.78
CA SER A 168 -25.17 5.48 -8.00
C SER A 168 -23.69 5.44 -7.62
N VAL A 169 -23.03 4.32 -7.93
CA VAL A 169 -21.63 4.08 -7.63
C VAL A 169 -20.88 3.88 -8.93
N ALA A 170 -19.84 4.68 -9.16
CA ALA A 170 -18.93 4.48 -10.28
C ALA A 170 -17.72 3.67 -9.82
N THR A 171 -17.24 2.76 -10.66
CA THR A 171 -16.08 1.92 -10.36
C THR A 171 -15.00 2.02 -11.42
N SER A 172 -13.75 1.98 -10.98
CA SER A 172 -12.55 1.87 -11.82
C SER A 172 -12.10 0.41 -12.01
N MET A 173 -12.77 -0.54 -11.36
CA MET A 173 -12.43 -1.97 -11.43
C MET A 173 -12.64 -2.51 -12.85
N GLN A 174 -11.78 -3.44 -13.26
CA GLN A 174 -11.81 -4.03 -14.60
C GLN A 174 -11.78 -5.56 -14.51
N PRO A 175 -12.45 -6.27 -15.44
CA PRO A 175 -12.44 -7.74 -15.50
C PRO A 175 -11.04 -8.36 -15.45
N GLU A 176 -10.06 -7.70 -16.07
CA GLU A 176 -8.67 -8.13 -16.15
C GLU A 176 -7.98 -8.27 -14.78
N LEU A 177 -8.43 -7.53 -13.76
CA LEU A 177 -7.93 -7.67 -12.40
C LEU A 177 -8.39 -8.97 -11.75
N TYR A 178 -9.53 -9.50 -12.18
CA TYR A 178 -10.14 -10.71 -11.62
C TYR A 178 -9.77 -11.98 -12.39
N SER A 179 -9.50 -11.86 -13.69
CA SER A 179 -9.14 -12.99 -14.56
C SER A 179 -8.17 -12.53 -15.66
N PRO A 180 -6.92 -12.23 -15.28
CA PRO A 180 -5.91 -11.83 -16.26
C PRO A 180 -5.61 -12.96 -17.25
N ARG A 181 -5.18 -12.58 -18.47
CA ARG A 181 -4.86 -13.54 -19.53
C ARG A 181 -3.56 -14.28 -19.19
N PRO A 182 -3.41 -15.58 -19.50
CA PRO A 182 -2.14 -16.27 -19.33
C PRO A 182 -1.00 -15.56 -20.05
N GLY A 183 0.12 -15.35 -19.36
CA GLY A 183 1.29 -14.63 -19.88
C GLY A 183 1.17 -13.10 -19.86
N GLN A 184 0.04 -12.54 -19.41
CA GLN A 184 -0.13 -11.09 -19.32
C GLN A 184 0.87 -10.49 -18.33
N ARG A 185 1.59 -9.46 -18.77
CA ARG A 185 2.47 -8.65 -17.92
C ARG A 185 1.76 -7.39 -17.48
N ARG A 186 2.18 -6.85 -16.32
CA ARG A 186 1.66 -5.60 -15.76
C ARG A 186 0.14 -5.56 -15.73
N VAL A 187 -0.46 -6.64 -15.21
CA VAL A 187 -1.91 -6.74 -14.97
C VAL A 187 -2.38 -5.62 -14.04
N PHE A 188 -1.55 -5.34 -13.04
CA PHE A 188 -1.72 -4.25 -12.12
C PHE A 188 -0.37 -3.53 -11.97
N GLU A 189 -0.42 -2.22 -11.86
CA GLU A 189 0.73 -1.34 -11.70
C GLU A 189 0.41 -0.25 -10.69
N ARG A 190 1.36 0.02 -9.79
CA ARG A 190 1.24 1.04 -8.77
C ARG A 190 2.52 1.84 -8.70
N ARG A 191 2.38 3.15 -8.57
CA ARG A 191 3.47 4.05 -8.24
C ARG A 191 3.15 4.80 -6.95
N LYS A 192 4.13 4.88 -6.04
CA LYS A 192 4.07 5.75 -4.87
C LYS A 192 5.25 6.72 -4.86
N VAL A 193 5.01 7.91 -4.33
CA VAL A 193 6.08 8.87 -4.00
C VAL A 193 5.82 9.42 -2.62
N ALA A 194 6.76 9.21 -1.70
CA ALA A 194 6.74 9.80 -0.37
C ALA A 194 7.88 10.82 -0.24
N ARG A 195 7.61 11.97 0.35
CA ARG A 195 8.58 13.06 0.55
C ARG A 195 8.48 13.64 1.94
N LEU A 196 9.63 14.05 2.44
CA LEU A 196 9.78 14.93 3.59
C LEU A 196 10.53 16.17 3.13
N GLU A 197 10.06 17.36 3.48
CA GLU A 197 10.67 18.63 3.09
C GLU A 197 10.60 19.63 4.25
N ARG A 198 11.73 20.27 4.56
CA ARG A 198 11.76 21.39 5.50
C ARG A 198 11.31 22.65 4.78
N VAL A 199 10.30 23.30 5.35
CA VAL A 199 9.79 24.59 4.88
C VAL A 199 9.68 25.50 6.08
N ASP A 200 10.65 26.39 6.25
CA ASP A 200 10.74 27.30 7.40
C ASP A 200 10.66 26.58 8.77
N ASP A 201 9.64 26.89 9.59
CA ASP A 201 9.36 26.28 10.90
C ASP A 201 8.51 25.01 10.81
N ARG A 202 8.26 24.52 9.58
CA ARG A 202 7.43 23.35 9.27
C ARG A 202 8.24 22.21 8.68
N LEU A 203 7.72 21.02 8.93
CA LEU A 203 8.03 19.84 8.14
C LEU A 203 6.82 19.50 7.30
N ARG A 204 6.97 19.57 5.97
CA ARG A 204 5.96 19.13 5.01
C ARG A 204 6.20 17.67 4.66
N LEU A 205 5.12 16.90 4.69
CA LEU A 205 5.09 15.48 4.34
C LEU A 205 4.13 15.32 3.18
N PHE A 206 4.56 14.62 2.14
CA PHE A 206 3.71 14.35 0.98
C PHE A 206 3.79 12.87 0.65
N HIS A 207 2.65 12.24 0.36
CA HIS A 207 2.62 10.89 -0.15
C HIS A 207 1.55 10.75 -1.23
N SER A 208 1.94 10.28 -2.40
CA SER A 208 1.03 9.92 -3.49
C SER A 208 1.04 8.42 -3.75
N MET A 209 -0.09 7.91 -4.22
CA MET A 209 -0.25 6.57 -4.77
C MET A 209 -1.20 6.60 -5.95
N HIS A 210 -0.72 6.15 -7.10
CA HIS A 210 -1.55 5.98 -8.30
C HIS A 210 -1.37 4.57 -8.81
N ASP A 211 -2.49 3.90 -9.07
CA ASP A 211 -2.53 2.58 -9.67
C ASP A 211 -3.73 2.45 -10.62
N ASN A 212 -4.01 1.24 -11.11
CA ASN A 212 -5.14 0.99 -12.01
C ASN A 212 -6.48 1.46 -11.41
N VAL A 213 -6.69 1.33 -10.10
CA VAL A 213 -8.00 1.49 -9.45
C VAL A 213 -8.06 2.63 -8.43
N HIS A 214 -6.93 3.12 -7.96
CA HIS A 214 -6.79 4.16 -6.94
C HIS A 214 -5.92 5.32 -7.43
N GLY A 215 -6.24 6.51 -6.93
CA GLY A 215 -5.42 7.70 -7.01
C GLY A 215 -5.59 8.47 -5.72
N PHE A 216 -4.50 8.63 -4.98
CA PHE A 216 -4.46 9.27 -3.67
C PHE A 216 -3.25 10.17 -3.59
N GLU A 217 -3.43 11.33 -2.96
CA GLU A 217 -2.38 12.21 -2.51
C GLU A 217 -2.75 12.68 -1.11
N VAL A 218 -1.77 12.69 -0.19
CA VAL A 218 -1.92 13.22 1.15
C VAL A 218 -0.78 14.18 1.44
N THR A 219 -1.12 15.32 2.05
CA THR A 219 -0.15 16.32 2.49
C THR A 219 -0.39 16.59 3.97
N TYR A 220 0.68 16.53 4.76
CA TYR A 220 0.65 16.97 6.15
C TYR A 220 1.71 18.05 6.36
N GLU A 221 1.42 18.97 7.27
CA GLU A 221 2.43 19.90 7.79
C GLU A 221 2.52 19.75 9.30
N ILE A 222 3.74 19.55 9.81
CA ILE A 222 4.04 19.45 11.23
C ILE A 222 4.75 20.72 11.65
N ASP A 223 4.25 21.35 12.71
CA ASP A 223 4.97 22.39 13.45
C ASP A 223 6.20 21.79 14.12
N LEU A 224 7.42 22.26 13.79
CA LEU A 224 8.64 21.68 14.34
C LEU A 224 8.82 21.96 15.84
N ALA A 225 8.30 23.10 16.33
CA ALA A 225 8.44 23.52 17.72
C ALA A 225 7.56 22.67 18.64
N SER A 226 6.27 22.54 18.34
CA SER A 226 5.32 21.75 19.13
C SER A 226 5.31 20.27 18.76
N GLY A 227 5.73 19.91 17.55
CA GLY A 227 5.60 18.55 17.02
C GLY A 227 4.16 18.16 16.68
N THR A 228 3.27 19.13 16.43
CA THR A 228 1.85 18.88 16.13
C THR A 228 1.56 18.99 14.64
N ILE A 229 0.65 18.17 14.14
CA ILE A 229 0.11 18.31 12.77
C ILE A 229 -0.78 19.55 12.72
N VAL A 230 -0.42 20.53 11.89
CA VAL A 230 -1.15 21.79 11.73
C VAL A 230 -1.91 21.89 10.41
N SER A 231 -1.55 21.07 9.41
CA SER A 231 -2.28 20.92 8.17
C SER A 231 -2.39 19.43 7.79
N ALA A 232 -3.53 19.04 7.24
CA ALA A 232 -3.86 17.69 6.84
C ALA A 232 -4.81 17.74 5.63
N GLU A 233 -4.25 17.56 4.44
CA GLU A 233 -4.96 17.66 3.17
C GLU A 233 -4.90 16.34 2.43
N HIS A 234 -5.89 16.10 1.58
CA HIS A 234 -5.93 14.94 0.71
C HIS A 234 -6.56 15.29 -0.64
N LEU A 235 -6.15 14.57 -1.67
CA LEU A 235 -6.78 14.56 -2.98
C LEU A 235 -6.98 13.12 -3.41
N THR A 236 -8.19 12.77 -3.85
CA THR A 236 -8.53 11.40 -4.27
C THR A 236 -9.12 11.39 -5.68
N PRO A 237 -8.28 11.55 -6.72
CA PRO A 237 -8.77 11.63 -8.10
C PRO A 237 -9.39 10.32 -8.60
N ARG A 238 -9.14 9.18 -7.92
CA ARG A 238 -9.72 7.89 -8.29
C ARG A 238 -9.92 7.01 -7.06
N LEU A 239 -11.14 6.49 -6.91
CA LEU A 239 -11.47 5.49 -5.89
C LEU A 239 -12.11 4.26 -6.56
N PRO A 240 -11.93 3.05 -6.01
CA PRO A 240 -12.55 1.84 -6.56
C PRO A 240 -14.07 1.88 -6.63
N TYR A 241 -14.70 2.57 -5.68
CA TYR A 241 -16.16 2.72 -5.58
C TYR A 241 -16.51 4.18 -5.24
N MET A 242 -16.42 5.06 -6.24
CA MET A 242 -16.79 6.48 -6.12
C MET A 242 -18.25 6.61 -5.69
N GLY A 243 -18.51 7.41 -4.65
CA GLY A 243 -19.83 7.53 -4.02
C GLY A 243 -19.96 6.75 -2.71
N ILE A 244 -19.12 5.74 -2.47
CA ILE A 244 -19.02 5.01 -1.19
C ILE A 244 -17.65 5.23 -0.55
N CYS A 245 -16.56 5.00 -1.29
CA CYS A 245 -15.19 5.23 -0.81
C CYS A 245 -14.92 6.69 -0.44
N THR A 246 -15.75 7.63 -0.90
CA THR A 246 -15.66 9.07 -0.59
C THR A 246 -16.02 9.38 0.87
N GLU A 247 -16.90 8.59 1.49
CA GLU A 247 -17.37 8.78 2.88
C GLU A 247 -16.25 8.86 3.92
N PRO A 248 -15.28 7.92 3.97
CA PRO A 248 -14.22 7.95 4.97
C PRO A 248 -13.16 9.03 4.70
N GLN A 249 -13.13 9.67 3.52
CA GLN A 249 -12.03 10.58 3.16
C GLN A 249 -12.00 11.84 4.04
N ARG A 250 -13.17 12.33 4.45
CA ARG A 250 -13.30 13.48 5.37
C ARG A 250 -12.61 13.26 6.72
N LYS A 251 -12.32 12.01 7.10
CA LYS A 251 -11.65 11.69 8.36
C LYS A 251 -10.20 12.12 8.41
N ILE A 252 -9.59 12.53 7.28
CA ILE A 252 -8.26 13.14 7.27
C ILE A 252 -8.14 14.29 8.28
N SER A 253 -9.23 15.06 8.50
CA SER A 253 -9.25 16.20 9.41
C SER A 253 -9.05 15.81 10.88
N ALA A 254 -9.30 14.55 11.25
CA ALA A 254 -9.01 14.04 12.59
C ALA A 254 -7.50 14.01 12.90
N MET A 255 -6.65 14.19 11.89
CA MET A 255 -5.21 14.32 12.09
C MET A 255 -4.78 15.71 12.55
N LEU A 256 -5.63 16.74 12.40
CA LEU A 256 -5.29 18.09 12.84
C LEU A 256 -5.17 18.15 14.36
N GLY A 257 -4.07 18.72 14.84
CA GLY A 257 -3.75 18.83 16.27
C GLY A 257 -3.13 17.57 16.87
N GLU A 258 -2.99 16.48 16.11
CA GLU A 258 -2.34 15.27 16.59
C GLU A 258 -0.84 15.50 16.81
N THR A 259 -0.34 15.07 17.97
CA THR A 259 1.09 15.12 18.30
C THR A 259 1.85 14.00 17.61
N VAL A 260 3.04 14.29 17.09
CA VAL A 260 3.92 13.32 16.45
C VAL A 260 4.78 12.65 17.51
N ASP A 261 4.22 11.59 18.10
CA ASP A 261 4.82 10.80 19.17
C ASP A 261 4.70 9.28 18.89
N GLY A 262 5.23 8.45 19.80
CA GLY A 262 5.17 6.99 19.67
C GLY A 262 3.76 6.40 19.69
N ALA A 263 2.75 7.15 20.11
CA ALA A 263 1.34 6.72 20.13
C ALA A 263 0.57 7.15 18.87
N LEU A 264 1.13 8.02 18.03
CA LEU A 264 0.48 8.54 16.82
C LEU A 264 0.01 7.42 15.89
N ARG A 265 0.81 6.36 15.71
CA ARG A 265 0.43 5.21 14.86
C ARG A 265 -0.90 4.58 15.30
N LYS A 266 -1.12 4.44 16.61
CA LYS A 266 -2.35 3.89 17.16
C LYS A 266 -3.55 4.83 16.92
N ARG A 267 -3.33 6.15 17.05
CA ARG A 267 -4.36 7.17 16.76
C ARG A 267 -4.73 7.21 15.28
N VAL A 268 -3.74 7.16 14.38
CA VAL A 268 -3.95 7.01 12.93
C VAL A 268 -4.79 5.79 12.59
N GLN A 269 -4.51 4.63 13.21
CA GLN A 269 -5.32 3.42 13.01
C GLN A 269 -6.78 3.62 13.45
N ALA A 270 -7.00 4.27 14.59
CA ALA A 270 -8.35 4.53 15.11
C ALA A 270 -9.13 5.53 14.24
N HIS A 271 -8.46 6.58 13.75
CA HIS A 271 -9.07 7.64 12.94
C HIS A 271 -9.34 7.18 11.50
N LEU A 272 -8.34 6.61 10.85
CA LEU A 272 -8.34 6.41 9.39
C LEU A 272 -8.53 4.94 8.98
N GLY A 273 -8.32 3.98 9.88
CA GLY A 273 -8.33 2.56 9.58
C GLY A 273 -9.66 1.84 9.85
N GLY A 274 -9.68 0.55 9.49
CA GLY A 274 -10.75 -0.38 9.85
C GLY A 274 -12.09 -0.13 9.16
N PRO A 275 -13.18 -0.77 9.63
CA PRO A 275 -14.49 -0.77 8.97
C PRO A 275 -15.17 0.61 8.94
N ALA A 276 -14.65 1.60 9.67
CA ALA A 276 -15.14 2.97 9.61
C ALA A 276 -14.23 3.89 8.77
N GLY A 277 -13.11 3.39 8.25
CA GLY A 277 -12.04 4.17 7.65
C GLY A 277 -11.70 3.79 6.21
N CYS A 278 -10.63 4.37 5.69
CA CYS A 278 -10.07 4.08 4.37
C CYS A 278 -8.70 3.42 4.52
N ALA A 279 -8.56 2.19 4.04
CA ALA A 279 -7.31 1.44 4.13
C ALA A 279 -6.13 2.17 3.44
N GLN A 280 -6.36 2.77 2.27
CA GLN A 280 -5.30 3.50 1.56
C GLN A 280 -4.91 4.79 2.28
N LEU A 281 -5.89 5.52 2.83
CA LEU A 281 -5.60 6.72 3.63
C LEU A 281 -4.75 6.36 4.86
N TYR A 282 -5.15 5.31 5.60
CA TYR A 282 -4.36 4.79 6.70
C TYR A 282 -2.95 4.36 6.27
N ASP A 283 -2.81 3.60 5.19
CA ASP A 283 -1.53 3.08 4.72
C ASP A 283 -0.57 4.21 4.32
N LEU A 284 -1.04 5.20 3.57
CA LEU A 284 -0.22 6.34 3.13
C LEU A 284 0.25 7.18 4.30
N THR A 285 -0.64 7.47 5.26
CA THR A 285 -0.29 8.18 6.49
C THR A 285 0.71 7.36 7.32
N ALA A 286 0.46 6.06 7.52
CA ALA A 286 1.33 5.19 8.30
C ALA A 286 2.72 5.05 7.68
N ASP A 287 2.84 5.02 6.36
CA ASP A 287 4.12 4.97 5.66
C ASP A 287 4.88 6.30 5.81
N LEU A 288 4.22 7.45 5.77
CA LEU A 288 4.85 8.75 6.07
C LEU A 288 5.42 8.80 7.48
N LEU A 289 4.68 8.30 8.46
CA LEU A 289 5.13 8.30 9.85
C LEU A 289 6.38 7.44 10.06
N LYS A 290 6.55 6.34 9.31
CA LYS A 290 7.78 5.55 9.36
C LYS A 290 9.01 6.36 8.92
N LEU A 291 8.85 7.35 8.04
CA LEU A 291 9.96 8.18 7.57
C LEU A 291 10.41 9.21 8.62
N LEU A 292 9.61 9.42 9.68
CA LEU A 292 9.95 10.33 10.77
C LEU A 292 10.84 9.70 11.84
N SER A 293 10.94 8.37 11.88
CA SER A 293 11.60 7.58 12.93
C SER A 293 12.79 6.79 12.42
#